data_AF-A0A0A7DNR7-F1
#
_entry.id   AF-A0A0A7DNR7-F1
#
_cell.length_a   1.000
_cell.length_b   1.000
_cell.length_c   1.000
_cell.angle_alpha   90.00
_cell.angle_beta   90.00
_cell.angle_gamma   90.00
#
_symmetry.space_group_name_H-M   'P 1'
#
loop_
_entity.id
_entity.type
_entity.pdbx_description
1 polymer ?
#
loop_
_entity_poly.entity_id
_entity_poly.type
_entity_poly.pdbx_seq_one_letter_code
_entity_poly.pdbx_strand_id
1 'polypeptide(L)'
;MKTVALVAVAFGSLVAAEECAPTTLSFALLPLESQSNLCAADSGYKLNPFTGMPVLEETKAMCKSEACTKLLKEARESDMPDCDLTVNGTAYNIHESIELMFAGCEVIDVNELSA
;
A
#
# COMPACT_ATOMS: atom_id res chain seq x y z
N MET A 1 -5.15 -40.04 -43.32
CA MET A 1 -4.94 -38.60 -43.10
C MET A 1 -5.00 -38.33 -41.60
N LYS A 2 -3.94 -37.75 -41.03
CA LYS A 2 -3.81 -37.44 -39.60
C LYS A 2 -4.34 -36.02 -39.38
N THR A 3 -5.36 -35.86 -38.53
CA THR A 3 -5.89 -34.57 -38.10
C THR A 3 -4.90 -33.88 -37.17
N VAL A 4 -4.49 -32.67 -37.53
CA VAL A 4 -3.66 -31.80 -36.68
C VAL A 4 -4.63 -30.88 -35.93
N ALA A 5 -4.67 -31.01 -34.60
CA ALA A 5 -5.41 -30.10 -33.75
C ALA A 5 -4.61 -28.80 -33.58
N LEU A 6 -5.20 -27.68 -34.00
CA LEU A 6 -4.68 -26.33 -33.75
C LEU A 6 -5.03 -25.94 -32.31
N VAL A 7 -4.03 -25.81 -31.44
CA VAL A 7 -4.18 -25.24 -30.11
C VAL A 7 -4.09 -23.72 -30.25
N ALA A 8 -5.21 -23.03 -30.03
CA ALA A 8 -5.24 -21.57 -29.94
C ALA A 8 -4.75 -21.14 -28.55
N VAL A 9 -3.63 -20.44 -28.50
CA VAL A 9 -3.11 -19.82 -27.27
C VAL A 9 -3.78 -18.46 -27.13
N ALA A 10 -4.65 -18.30 -26.14
CA ALA A 10 -5.25 -17.00 -25.83
C ALA A 10 -4.20 -16.13 -25.13
N PHE A 11 -3.71 -15.10 -25.81
CA PHE A 11 -2.90 -14.05 -25.20
C PHE A 11 -3.84 -13.11 -24.45
N GLY A 12 -3.91 -13.23 -23.12
CA GLY A 12 -4.52 -12.19 -22.29
C GLY A 12 -3.74 -10.90 -22.47
N SER A 13 -4.43 -9.79 -22.73
CA SER A 13 -3.82 -8.46 -22.77
C SER A 13 -3.24 -8.13 -21.40
N LEU A 14 -1.92 -7.96 -21.34
CA LEU A 14 -1.23 -7.41 -20.18
C LEU A 14 -1.64 -5.94 -20.08
N VAL A 15 -2.59 -5.62 -19.21
CA VAL A 15 -2.84 -4.24 -18.80
C VAL A 15 -1.68 -3.87 -17.90
N ALA A 16 -0.79 -3.00 -18.38
CA ALA A 16 0.17 -2.36 -17.50
C ALA A 16 -0.61 -1.52 -16.49
N ALA A 17 -0.29 -1.63 -15.20
CA ALA A 17 -0.83 -0.72 -14.20
C ALA A 17 -0.44 0.71 -14.58
N GLU A 18 -1.36 1.66 -14.39
CA GLU A 18 -1.12 3.06 -14.70
C GLU A 18 -0.12 3.64 -13.69
N GLU A 19 0.94 4.28 -14.16
CA GLU A 19 1.90 4.94 -13.27
C GLU A 19 1.25 6.16 -12.59
N CYS A 20 1.49 6.34 -11.30
CA CYS A 20 0.96 7.47 -10.56
C CYS A 20 1.50 8.79 -11.11
N ALA A 21 0.60 9.67 -11.57
CA ALA A 21 0.94 11.05 -11.81
C ALA A 21 1.41 11.69 -10.47
N PRO A 22 2.64 12.28 -10.41
CA PRO A 22 3.20 12.78 -9.16
C PRO A 22 2.30 13.80 -8.44
N THR A 23 1.59 14.63 -9.20
CA THR A 23 0.64 15.61 -8.66
C THR A 23 -0.57 14.94 -8.03
N THR A 24 -1.14 13.92 -8.66
CA THR A 24 -2.32 13.22 -8.15
C THR A 24 -2.02 12.56 -6.81
N LEU A 25 -0.90 11.84 -6.74
CA LEU A 25 -0.48 11.20 -5.49
C LEU A 25 -0.15 12.24 -4.40
N SER A 26 0.53 13.34 -4.76
CA SER A 26 0.83 14.41 -3.80
C SER A 26 -0.45 15.03 -3.23
N PHE A 27 -1.46 15.30 -4.07
CA PHE A 27 -2.74 15.83 -3.61
C PHE A 27 -3.51 14.85 -2.73
N ALA A 28 -3.43 13.55 -3.00
CA ALA A 28 -4.05 12.52 -2.16
C ALA A 28 -3.35 12.40 -0.79
N LEU A 29 -2.03 12.57 -0.73
CA LEU A 29 -1.24 12.44 0.50
C LEU A 29 -1.20 13.72 1.36
N LEU A 30 -1.38 14.90 0.77
CA LEU A 30 -1.31 16.19 1.47
C LEU A 30 -2.26 16.29 2.69
N PRO A 31 -3.55 15.91 2.60
CA PRO A 31 -4.47 15.93 3.75
C PRO A 31 -4.01 15.07 4.92
N LEU A 32 -3.21 14.03 4.64
CA LEU A 32 -2.75 13.04 5.62
C LEU A 32 -1.44 13.45 6.31
N GLU A 33 -0.82 14.57 5.92
CA GLU A 33 0.53 14.94 6.38
C GLU A 33 0.66 14.98 7.90
N SER A 34 -0.29 15.62 8.59
CA SER A 34 -0.28 15.74 10.05
C SER A 34 -0.29 14.38 10.74
N GLN A 35 -1.24 13.51 10.35
CA GLN A 35 -1.35 12.16 10.89
C GLN A 35 -0.16 11.29 10.49
N SER A 36 0.39 11.48 9.28
CA SER A 36 1.60 10.78 8.84
C SER A 36 2.82 11.14 9.70
N ASN A 37 2.96 12.40 10.13
CA ASN A 37 4.06 12.82 11.00
C ASN A 37 3.92 12.23 12.41
N LEU A 38 2.70 12.20 12.96
CA LEU A 38 2.44 11.56 14.26
C LEU A 38 2.68 10.04 14.20
N CYS A 39 2.19 9.38 13.15
CA CYS A 39 2.44 7.95 12.95
C CYS A 39 3.92 7.64 12.81
N ALA A 40 4.68 8.47 12.08
CA ALA A 40 6.13 8.29 11.95
C ALA A 40 6.86 8.46 13.29
N ALA A 41 6.41 9.37 14.15
CA ALA A 41 6.97 9.53 15.48
C ALA A 41 6.75 8.29 16.36
N ASP A 42 5.59 7.64 16.22
CA ASP A 42 5.24 6.46 17.03
C ASP A 42 5.85 5.15 16.49
N SER A 43 5.98 5.02 15.16
CA SER A 43 6.29 3.74 14.51
C SER A 43 7.59 3.70 13.72
N GLY A 44 8.16 4.85 13.38
CA GLY A 44 9.27 4.97 12.42
C GLY A 44 8.83 4.99 10.96
N TYR A 45 7.58 4.61 10.65
CA TYR A 45 7.08 4.55 9.28
C TYR A 45 6.43 5.87 8.83
N LYS A 46 6.78 6.33 7.62
CA LYS A 46 6.24 7.55 7.02
C LYS A 46 5.45 7.21 5.76
N LEU A 47 4.16 7.52 5.76
CA LEU A 47 3.30 7.33 4.59
C LEU A 47 3.45 8.44 3.55
N ASN A 48 3.69 9.68 3.99
CA ASN A 48 3.86 10.83 3.10
C ASN A 48 5.23 11.51 3.31
N PRO A 49 6.18 11.46 2.35
CA PRO A 49 6.04 10.80 1.05
C PRO A 49 6.15 9.28 1.18
N PHE A 50 5.45 8.56 0.30
CA PHE A 50 5.51 7.10 0.25
C PHE A 50 6.88 6.65 -0.25
N THR A 51 7.51 5.72 0.47
CA THR A 51 8.84 5.20 0.12
C THR A 51 8.90 3.67 0.06
N GLY A 52 7.76 3.00 0.20
CA GLY A 52 7.64 1.54 0.21
C GLY A 52 6.74 1.06 1.34
N MET A 53 6.57 -0.25 1.44
CA MET A 53 5.82 -0.89 2.52
C MET A 53 6.61 -0.85 3.85
N PRO A 54 5.92 -0.74 5.00
CA PRO A 54 6.57 -0.85 6.30
C PRO A 54 7.22 -2.23 6.49
N VAL A 55 8.35 -2.28 7.17
CA VAL A 55 8.90 -3.57 7.64
C VAL A 55 8.09 -4.11 8.81
N LEU A 56 8.23 -5.39 9.13
CA LEU A 56 7.44 -6.05 10.17
C LEU A 56 7.44 -5.30 11.52
N GLU A 57 8.60 -4.79 11.95
CA GLU A 57 8.70 -4.05 13.22
C GLU A 57 7.97 -2.70 13.18
N GLU A 58 8.03 -1.99 12.05
CA GLU A 58 7.25 -0.78 11.82
C GLU A 58 5.76 -1.10 11.79
N THR A 59 5.34 -2.16 11.08
CA THR A 59 3.93 -2.59 11.04
C THR A 59 3.40 -2.87 12.45
N LYS A 60 4.14 -3.62 13.27
CA LYS A 60 3.75 -3.90 14.66
C LYS A 60 3.58 -2.63 15.49
N ALA A 61 4.48 -1.65 15.31
CA ALA A 61 4.40 -0.37 16.00
C ALA A 61 3.22 0.48 15.50
N MET A 62 3.00 0.51 14.18
CA MET A 62 1.84 1.17 13.55
C MET A 62 0.52 0.64 14.09
N CYS A 63 0.37 -0.69 14.20
CA CYS A 63 -0.89 -1.30 14.67
C CYS A 63 -1.19 -1.04 16.16
N LYS A 64 -0.19 -0.60 16.95
CA LYS A 64 -0.37 -0.19 18.35
C LYS A 64 -0.61 1.33 18.49
N SER A 65 -0.36 2.13 17.45
CA SER A 65 -0.50 3.58 17.47
C SER A 65 -1.88 4.02 17.01
N GLU A 66 -2.56 4.83 17.85
CA GLU A 66 -3.82 5.48 17.47
C GLU A 66 -3.61 6.44 16.27
N ALA A 67 -2.47 7.13 16.22
CA ALA A 67 -2.16 8.02 15.10
C ALA A 67 -2.04 7.25 13.78
N CYS A 68 -1.37 6.10 13.80
CA CYS A 68 -1.19 5.25 12.61
C CYS A 68 -2.49 4.56 12.18
N THR A 69 -3.28 4.01 13.11
CA THR A 69 -4.57 3.39 12.76
C THR A 69 -5.56 4.41 12.21
N LYS A 70 -5.58 5.63 12.76
CA LYS A 70 -6.33 6.76 12.21
C LYS A 70 -5.83 7.18 10.83
N LEU A 71 -4.52 7.28 10.63
CA LEU A 71 -3.92 7.59 9.32
C LEU A 71 -4.35 6.60 8.25
N LEU A 72 -4.24 5.29 8.52
CA LEU A 72 -4.61 4.26 7.55
C LEU A 72 -6.11 4.28 7.25
N LYS A 73 -6.96 4.52 8.25
CA LYS A 73 -8.40 4.67 8.05
C LYS A 73 -8.72 5.88 7.16
N GLU A 74 -8.12 7.04 7.44
CA GLU A 74 -8.30 8.25 6.63
C GLU A 74 -7.78 8.06 5.19
N ALA A 75 -6.66 7.35 5.01
CA ALA A 75 -6.14 7.02 3.69
C ALA A 75 -7.10 6.13 2.90
N ARG A 76 -7.69 5.10 3.52
CA ARG A 76 -8.73 4.25 2.88
C ARG A 76 -9.98 5.04 2.50
N GLU A 77 -10.44 5.91 3.41
CA GLU A 77 -11.63 6.74 3.19
C GLU A 77 -11.42 7.84 2.14
N SER A 78 -10.16 8.19 1.84
CA SER A 78 -9.80 9.22 0.86
C SER A 78 -9.69 8.69 -0.57
N ASP A 79 -10.03 7.43 -0.83
CA ASP A 79 -9.96 6.78 -2.15
C ASP A 79 -8.61 7.00 -2.84
N MET A 80 -7.56 6.51 -2.18
CA MET A 80 -6.18 6.62 -2.68
C MET A 80 -6.06 6.06 -4.09
N PRO A 81 -5.24 6.70 -4.96
CA PRO A 81 -5.27 6.39 -6.38
C PRO A 81 -4.79 4.96 -6.66
N ASP A 82 -5.54 4.27 -7.50
CA ASP A 82 -5.22 2.94 -8.02
C ASP A 82 -4.21 3.07 -9.17
N CYS A 83 -2.95 3.29 -8.79
CA CYS A 83 -1.82 3.49 -9.69
C CYS A 83 -0.52 2.98 -9.07
N ASP A 84 0.45 2.67 -9.92
CA ASP A 84 1.77 2.21 -9.52
C ASP A 84 2.72 3.38 -9.26
N LEU A 85 3.38 3.36 -8.10
CA LEU A 85 4.53 4.20 -7.81
C LEU A 85 5.77 3.32 -7.77
N THR A 86 6.72 3.56 -8.68
CA THR A 86 8.03 2.90 -8.62
C THR A 86 8.93 3.56 -7.58
N VAL A 87 9.29 2.82 -6.53
CA VAL A 87 10.29 3.23 -5.55
C VAL A 87 11.47 2.26 -5.56
N ASN A 88 12.67 2.78 -5.83
CA ASN A 88 13.91 1.99 -5.88
C ASN A 88 13.84 0.76 -6.82
N GLY A 89 13.07 0.85 -7.90
CA GLY A 89 12.91 -0.23 -8.88
C GLY A 89 11.80 -1.25 -8.54
N THR A 90 11.08 -1.06 -7.43
CA THR A 90 9.89 -1.84 -7.08
C THR A 90 8.64 -1.00 -7.32
N ALA A 91 7.70 -1.52 -8.12
CA ALA A 91 6.39 -0.91 -8.31
C ALA A 91 5.48 -1.25 -7.12
N TYR A 92 4.81 -0.24 -6.58
CA TYR A 92 3.81 -0.38 -5.53
C TYR A 92 2.52 0.26 -6.02
N ASN A 93 1.45 -0.53 -6.13
CA ASN A 93 0.13 0.04 -6.31
C ASN A 93 -0.27 0.75 -5.00
N ILE A 94 -0.54 2.05 -5.07
CA ILE A 94 -0.77 2.88 -3.88
C ILE A 94 -2.06 2.48 -3.16
N HIS A 95 -3.14 2.26 -3.89
CA HIS A 95 -4.41 1.81 -3.32
C HIS A 95 -4.24 0.47 -2.59
N GLU A 96 -3.69 -0.55 -3.27
CA GLU A 96 -3.44 -1.86 -2.69
C GLU A 96 -2.49 -1.80 -1.49
N SER A 97 -1.46 -0.94 -1.54
CA SER A 97 -0.51 -0.78 -0.44
C SER A 97 -1.19 -0.30 0.85
N ILE A 98 -2.12 0.66 0.73
CA ILE A 98 -2.91 1.15 1.88
C ILE A 98 -3.82 0.05 2.44
N GLU A 99 -4.53 -0.66 1.57
CA GLU A 99 -5.40 -1.78 1.95
C GLU A 99 -4.61 -2.88 2.67
N LEU A 100 -3.42 -3.22 2.17
CA LEU A 100 -2.52 -4.22 2.78
C LEU A 100 -1.97 -3.75 4.13
N MET A 101 -1.58 -2.49 4.28
CA MET A 101 -1.16 -1.95 5.57
C MET A 101 -2.28 -2.01 6.61
N PHE A 102 -3.51 -1.67 6.20
CA PHE A 102 -4.67 -1.74 7.07
C PHE A 102 -4.98 -3.19 7.49
N ALA A 103 -5.07 -4.11 6.51
CA ALA A 103 -5.31 -5.53 6.76
C ALA A 103 -4.19 -6.18 7.59
N GLY A 104 -2.94 -5.71 7.44
CA GLY A 104 -1.81 -6.13 8.26
C GLY A 104 -2.08 -5.97 9.75
N CYS A 105 -2.79 -4.91 10.16
CA CYS A 105 -3.17 -4.72 11.56
C CYS A 105 -4.30 -5.61 12.06
N GLU A 106 -5.09 -6.22 11.17
CA GLU A 106 -6.13 -7.18 11.54
C GLU A 106 -5.57 -8.61 11.70
N VAL A 107 -4.55 -8.95 10.90
CA VAL A 107 -3.93 -10.28 10.90
C VAL A 107 -2.84 -10.41 11.96
N ILE A 108 -2.14 -9.31 12.30
CA ILE A 108 -1.17 -9.31 13.39
C ILE A 108 -1.94 -9.37 14.72
N ASP A 109 -1.87 -10.51 15.40
CA ASP A 109 -2.37 -10.64 16.77
C ASP A 109 -1.48 -9.78 17.69
N VAL A 110 -1.93 -8.56 17.95
CA VAL A 110 -1.24 -7.61 18.83
C VAL A 110 -1.07 -8.12 20.26
N ASN A 111 -1.78 -9.19 20.68
CA ASN A 111 -1.62 -9.80 21.99
C ASN A 111 -0.45 -10.78 22.09
N GLU A 112 -0.02 -11.41 20.99
CA GLU A 112 1.18 -12.28 20.99
C GLU A 112 2.49 -11.48 21.00
N LEU A 113 2.41 -10.16 20.81
CA LEU A 113 3.56 -9.24 20.74
C LEU A 113 3.97 -8.63 22.08
N SER A 114 3.53 -9.23 23.17
CA SER A 114 3.88 -8.85 24.54
C SER A 114 4.67 -9.93 25.31
N ALA A 115 5.00 -11.04 24.64
CA ALA A 115 5.78 -12.15 25.18
C ALA A 115 7.28 -12.04 24.88
#